data_AF-A0A958FKM5-F1
#
_entry.id   AF-A0A958FKM5-F1
#
_cell.length_a   1.000
_cell.length_b   1.000
_cell.length_c   1.000
_cell.angle_alpha   90.00
_cell.angle_beta   90.00
_cell.angle_gamma   90.00
#
_symmetry.space_group_name_H-M   'P 1'
#
loop_
_entity.id
_entity.type
_entity.pdbx_description
1 polymer ?
#
loop_
_entity_poly.entity_id
_entity_poly.type
_entity_poly.pdbx_seq_one_letter_code
_entity_poly.pdbx_strand_id
1 'polypeptide(L)'
;LEASGFAEKGRALKLANEAYFGIGGKMPLMTFGGLKGRGHPVGATGVYQIVEACLQLRDQAPAAIHVSGARRAMTQNIGGSGANVV
;
A
#
# COMPACT_ATOMS: atom_id res chain seq x y z
N LEU A 1 -1.98 -7.89 -3.91
CA LEU A 1 -1.81 -7.54 -5.33
C LEU A 1 -2.55 -8.53 -6.22
N GLU A 2 -2.11 -9.78 -6.29
CA GLU A 2 -2.81 -10.80 -7.07
C GLU A 2 -4.13 -11.20 -6.40
N ALA A 3 -4.10 -11.50 -5.10
CA ALA A 3 -5.30 -11.80 -4.32
C ALA A 3 -6.30 -10.62 -4.22
N SER A 4 -5.83 -9.39 -4.42
CA SER A 4 -6.67 -8.19 -4.41
C SER A 4 -7.08 -7.72 -5.82
N GLY A 5 -6.73 -8.49 -6.87
CA GLY A 5 -7.17 -8.22 -8.24
C GLY A 5 -6.43 -7.12 -8.99
N PHE A 6 -5.36 -6.54 -8.42
CA PHE A 6 -4.56 -5.50 -9.08
C PHE A 6 -3.46 -6.04 -9.99
N ALA A 7 -3.23 -7.35 -9.97
CA ALA A 7 -2.34 -8.04 -10.88
C ALA A 7 -2.91 -9.42 -11.20
N GLU A 8 -2.72 -9.88 -12.42
CA GLU A 8 -2.97 -11.29 -12.74
C GLU A 8 -2.03 -12.20 -11.92
N LYS A 9 -2.45 -13.45 -11.73
CA LYS A 9 -1.66 -14.46 -11.02
C LYS A 9 -0.26 -14.59 -11.65
N GLY A 10 0.78 -14.46 -10.84
CA GLY A 10 2.19 -14.50 -11.25
C GLY A 10 2.70 -13.25 -11.98
N ARG A 11 1.90 -12.18 -12.12
CA ARG A 11 2.31 -10.97 -12.85
C ARG A 11 2.72 -9.80 -11.95
N ALA A 12 2.50 -9.88 -10.64
CA ALA A 12 2.79 -8.77 -9.74
C ALA A 12 4.28 -8.37 -9.75
N LEU A 13 5.20 -9.33 -9.85
CA LEU A 13 6.64 -9.05 -9.89
C LEU A 13 7.05 -8.26 -11.14
N LYS A 14 6.47 -8.58 -12.30
CA LYS A 14 6.75 -7.86 -13.55
C LYS A 14 6.35 -6.38 -13.41
N LEU A 15 5.14 -6.12 -12.91
CA LEU A 15 4.65 -4.76 -12.67
C LEU A 15 5.54 -4.00 -11.67
N ALA A 16 6.01 -4.69 -10.62
CA ALA A 16 6.93 -4.08 -9.66
C ALA A 16 8.26 -3.65 -10.31
N ASN A 17 8.84 -4.51 -11.16
CA ASN A 17 10.08 -4.20 -11.89
C ASN A 17 9.92 -3.06 -12.91
N GLU A 18 8.70 -2.83 -13.40
CA GLU A 18 8.35 -1.72 -14.29
C GLU A 18 7.99 -0.43 -13.52
N ALA A 19 8.29 -0.36 -12.21
CA ALA A 19 7.97 0.76 -11.32
C ALA A 19 6.48 1.13 -11.25
N TYR A 20 5.58 0.23 -11.66
CA TYR A 20 4.12 0.46 -11.66
C TYR A 20 3.59 0.88 -10.28
N PHE A 21 4.22 0.35 -9.22
CA PHE A 21 3.83 0.50 -7.83
C PHE A 21 4.62 1.57 -7.05
N GLY A 22 5.59 2.22 -7.70
CA GLY A 22 6.40 3.26 -7.07
C GLY A 22 5.64 4.57 -6.86
N ILE A 23 6.23 5.50 -6.11
CA ILE A 23 5.77 6.89 -6.07
C ILE A 23 5.88 7.48 -7.48
N GLY A 24 4.80 8.06 -7.99
CA GLY A 24 4.69 8.51 -9.40
C GLY A 24 4.34 7.39 -10.40
N GLY A 25 4.26 6.14 -9.95
CA GLY A 25 3.74 5.02 -10.74
C GLY A 25 2.22 5.07 -10.91
N LYS A 26 1.68 4.13 -11.68
CA LYS A 26 0.23 4.06 -11.95
C LYS A 26 -0.61 3.70 -10.72
N MET A 27 -0.04 2.94 -9.78
CA MET A 27 -0.74 2.55 -8.55
C MET A 27 0.25 2.50 -7.38
N PRO A 28 0.62 3.66 -6.81
CA PRO A 28 1.53 3.72 -5.68
C PRO A 28 1.00 2.88 -4.51
N LEU A 29 1.89 2.11 -3.87
CA LEU A 29 1.57 1.33 -2.67
C LEU A 29 2.65 1.49 -1.62
N MET A 30 2.28 1.30 -0.35
CA MET A 30 3.22 1.31 0.78
C MET A 30 4.13 2.55 0.79
N THR A 31 3.54 3.73 0.56
CA THR A 31 4.24 5.02 0.42
C THR A 31 5.04 5.42 1.65
N PHE A 32 4.66 4.94 2.84
CA PHE A 32 5.43 5.13 4.08
C PHE A 32 6.43 3.97 4.33
N GLY A 33 6.75 3.19 3.31
CA GLY A 33 7.69 2.06 3.37
C GLY A 33 7.06 0.71 3.73
N GLY A 34 5.76 0.67 4.02
CA GLY A 34 5.04 -0.54 4.42
C GLY A 34 5.65 -1.23 5.64
N LEU A 35 5.39 -2.52 5.82
CA LEU A 35 5.94 -3.28 6.95
C LEU A 35 7.47 -3.40 6.89
N LYS A 36 8.05 -3.35 5.68
CA LYS A 36 9.51 -3.49 5.47
C LYS A 36 10.29 -2.27 5.94
N GLY A 37 9.83 -1.06 5.59
CA GLY A 37 10.53 0.19 5.94
C GLY A 37 10.07 0.79 7.26
N ARG A 38 8.76 0.78 7.53
CA ARG A 38 8.18 1.41 8.74
C ARG A 38 8.20 0.49 9.97
N GLY A 39 8.29 -0.81 9.75
CA GLY A 39 8.17 -1.85 10.78
C GLY A 39 6.76 -2.44 10.91
N HIS A 40 6.66 -3.53 11.68
CA HIS A 40 5.44 -4.32 11.83
C HIS A 40 5.08 -4.58 13.31
N PRO A 41 4.60 -3.57 14.05
CA PRO A 41 3.92 -3.80 15.31
C PRO A 41 2.55 -4.41 15.01
N VAL A 42 2.39 -5.70 15.29
CA VAL A 42 1.28 -6.55 14.81
C VAL A 42 -0.09 -5.89 15.05
N GLY A 43 -0.40 -5.51 16.30
CA GLY A 43 -1.69 -4.92 16.66
C GLY A 43 -1.96 -3.53 16.05
N ALA A 44 -0.92 -2.75 15.75
CA ALA A 44 -1.05 -1.39 15.22
C ALA A 44 -0.98 -1.33 13.69
N THR A 45 -0.63 -2.42 13.01
CA THR A 45 -0.35 -2.41 11.57
C THR A 45 -1.54 -1.97 10.73
N GLY A 46 -2.73 -2.50 10.99
CA GLY A 46 -3.94 -2.10 10.25
C GLY A 46 -4.29 -0.62 10.45
N VAL A 47 -4.19 -0.12 11.69
CA VAL A 47 -4.42 1.31 11.99
C VAL A 47 -3.45 2.19 11.23
N TYR A 48 -2.17 1.83 11.19
CA TYR A 48 -1.18 2.59 10.45
C TYR A 48 -1.43 2.62 8.94
N GLN A 49 -1.90 1.52 8.35
CA GLN A 49 -2.30 1.49 6.94
C GLN A 49 -3.45 2.47 6.67
N ILE A 50 -4.43 2.54 7.57
CA ILE A 50 -5.56 3.48 7.46
C ILE A 50 -5.07 4.92 7.62
N VAL A 51 -4.20 5.20 8.59
CA VAL A 51 -3.62 6.54 8.79
C VAL A 51 -2.86 7.00 7.55
N GLU A 52 -2.05 6.13 6.96
CA GLU A 52 -1.33 6.41 5.70
C GLU A 52 -2.32 6.75 4.57
N ALA A 53 -3.35 5.92 4.37
CA ALA A 53 -4.39 6.18 3.38
C ALA A 53 -5.12 7.52 3.62
N CYS A 54 -5.48 7.82 4.87
CA CYS A 54 -6.10 9.08 5.26
C CYS A 54 -5.21 10.29 4.95
N LEU A 55 -3.92 10.23 5.25
CA LEU A 55 -2.99 11.32 4.97
C LEU A 55 -2.86 11.57 3.47
N GLN A 56 -2.76 10.51 2.65
CA GLN A 56 -2.70 10.66 1.19
C GLN A 56 -4.01 11.24 0.62
N LEU A 57 -5.16 10.71 1.04
CA LEU A 57 -6.47 11.18 0.54
C LEU A 57 -6.80 12.62 0.96
N ARG A 58 -6.18 13.11 2.03
CA ARG A 58 -6.37 14.47 2.54
C ARG A 58 -5.32 15.46 2.02
N ASP A 59 -4.42 15.03 1.14
CA ASP A 59 -3.31 15.87 0.64
C ASP A 59 -2.38 16.32 1.79
N GLN A 60 -2.22 15.47 2.82
CA GLN A 60 -1.47 15.74 4.06
C GLN A 60 -0.23 14.85 4.21
N ALA A 61 0.06 13.98 3.25
CA ALA A 61 1.27 13.17 3.29
C ALA A 61 2.53 14.03 3.04
N PRO A 62 3.69 13.69 3.64
CA PRO A 62 4.94 14.40 3.39
C PRO A 62 5.29 14.46 1.91
N ALA A 63 5.82 15.60 1.46
CA ALA A 63 6.08 15.87 0.04
C ALA A 63 6.89 14.77 -0.68
N ALA A 64 7.87 14.17 0.00
CA ALA A 64 8.73 13.12 -0.55
C ALA A 64 7.98 11.82 -0.92
N ILE A 65 6.80 11.59 -0.33
CA ILE A 65 6.01 10.37 -0.48
C ILE A 65 4.56 10.65 -0.91
N HIS A 66 4.26 11.89 -1.27
CA HIS A 66 2.92 12.35 -1.61
C HIS A 66 2.44 11.78 -2.94
N VAL A 67 1.18 11.31 -3.00
CA VAL A 67 0.53 10.83 -4.22
C VAL A 67 -0.46 11.87 -4.72
N SER A 68 -0.06 12.58 -5.78
CA SER A 68 -0.86 13.65 -6.37
C SER A 68 -2.24 13.14 -6.84
N GLY A 69 -3.30 13.84 -6.44
CA GLY A 69 -4.66 13.56 -6.90
C GLY A 69 -5.25 12.26 -6.37
N ALA A 70 -4.77 11.73 -5.24
CA ALA A 70 -5.35 10.54 -4.62
C ALA A 70 -6.84 10.77 -4.24
N ARG A 71 -7.75 10.01 -4.85
CA ARG A 71 -9.21 10.08 -4.57
C ARG A 71 -9.77 8.80 -3.96
N ARG A 72 -9.02 7.70 -4.07
CA ARG A 72 -9.38 6.38 -3.56
C ARG A 72 -8.13 5.72 -3.02
N ALA A 73 -8.26 5.03 -1.90
CA ALA A 73 -7.20 4.22 -1.31
C ALA A 73 -7.80 2.89 -0.86
N MET A 74 -6.97 1.86 -0.83
CA MET A 74 -7.33 0.54 -0.32
C MET A 74 -6.29 0.13 0.72
N THR A 75 -6.78 -0.33 1.86
CA THR A 75 -5.99 -1.03 2.86
C THR A 75 -6.34 -2.51 2.82
N GLN A 76 -5.34 -3.38 2.95
CA GLN A 76 -5.56 -4.81 3.10
C GLN A 76 -4.56 -5.33 4.13
N ASN A 77 -5.09 -5.77 5.27
CA ASN A 77 -4.33 -6.32 6.36
C ASN A 77 -4.60 -7.83 6.45
N ILE A 78 -3.53 -8.62 6.34
CA ILE A 78 -3.61 -10.08 6.32
C ILE A 78 -2.98 -10.62 7.61
N GLY A 79 -3.75 -11.38 8.37
CA GLY A 79 -3.33 -12.01 9.62
C GLY A 79 -2.95 -13.48 9.46
N GLY A 80 -1.95 -13.91 10.22
CA GLY A 80 -1.43 -15.29 10.17
C GLY A 80 -0.91 -15.64 8.77
N SER A 81 -1.06 -16.90 8.39
CA SER A 81 -0.68 -17.40 7.06
C SER A 81 -1.76 -17.17 5.99
N GLY A 82 -2.48 -16.05 6.06
CA GLY A 82 -3.61 -15.75 5.16
C GLY A 82 -4.96 -16.26 5.66
N ALA A 83 -5.07 -16.59 6.94
CA ALA A 83 -6.31 -17.12 7.53
C ALA A 83 -7.37 -16.02 7.76
N ASN A 84 -6.95 -14.76 7.94
CA ASN A 84 -7.83 -13.62 8.16
C ASN A 84 -7.39 -12.45 7.28
N VAL A 85 -8.36 -11.77 6.65
CA VAL A 85 -8.13 -10.58 5.85
C VAL A 85 -9.16 -9.53 6.23
N VAL A 86 -8.70 -8.32 6.56
CA VAL A 86 -9.53 -7.14 6.87
C VAL A 86 -9.04 -5.95 6.03
#